data_AF-B0MIY9-F1
#
_entry.id   AF-B0MIY9-F1
#
_cell.length_a   1.000
_cell.length_b   1.000
_cell.length_c   1.000
_cell.angle_alpha   90.00
_cell.angle_beta   90.00
_cell.angle_gamma   90.00
#
_symmetry.space_group_name_H-M   'P 1'
#
loop_
_entity.id
_entity.type
_entity.pdbx_description
1 polymer ?
#
loop_
_entity_poly.entity_id
_entity_poly.type
_entity_poly.pdbx_seq_one_letter_code
_entity_poly.pdbx_strand_id
1 'polypeptide(L)' 'MMRVNGKERCLEAGRTTLKQFLLKEGYRLEHIAVERNGEIAPKAEYETIMLTEADTLEIVSFVGGG' A
#
# COMPACT_ATOMS: atom_id res chain seq x y z
N MET A 1 10.74 -7.88 6.30
CA MET A 1 10.57 -6.42 6.30
C MET A 1 10.07 -6.05 4.93
N MET A 2 8.80 -5.67 4.83
CA MET A 2 8.24 -5.10 3.60
C MET A 2 8.91 -3.75 3.33
N ARG A 3 9.04 -3.37 2.06
CA ARG A 3 9.52 -2.04 1.66
C ARG A 3 8.36 -1.17 1.21
N VAL A 4 8.27 0.05 1.72
CA VAL A 4 7.22 1.02 1.38
C VAL A 4 7.86 2.38 1.12
N ASN A 5 7.73 2.90 -0.10
CA ASN A 5 8.35 4.15 -0.55
C ASN A 5 9.84 4.22 -0.20
N GLY A 6 10.57 3.14 -0.50
CA GLY A 6 11.99 2.99 -0.17
C GLY A 6 12.33 2.78 1.31
N LYS A 7 11.37 2.75 2.24
CA LYS A 7 11.61 2.55 3.68
C LYS A 7 11.17 1.15 4.14
N GLU A 8 11.95 0.54 5.00
CA GLU A 8 11.58 -0.74 5.62
C GLU A 8 10.43 -0.57 6.63
N ARG A 9 9.52 -1.53 6.63
CA ARG A 9 8.36 -1.60 7.53
C ARG A 9 8.18 -3.04 8.01
N CYS A 10 7.92 -3.20 9.30
CA CYS A 10 7.41 -4.47 9.84
C CYS A 10 5.93 -4.57 9.47
N LEU A 11 5.50 -5.69 8.91
CA LEU A 11 4.09 -6.04 8.96
C LEU A 11 3.76 -6.58 10.36
N GLU A 12 2.58 -6.22 10.86
CA GLU A 12 2.09 -6.84 12.07
C GLU A 12 1.84 -8.34 11.84
N ALA A 13 2.07 -9.12 12.90
CA ALA A 13 1.79 -10.54 12.87
C ALA A 13 0.30 -10.78 12.60
N GLY A 14 -0.04 -11.28 11.41
CA GLY A 14 -1.41 -11.54 11.01
C GLY A 14 -1.63 -11.40 9.51
N ARG A 15 -2.87 -11.62 9.07
CA ARG A 15 -3.30 -11.37 7.68
C ARG A 15 -3.68 -9.91 7.55
N THR A 16 -2.80 -9.10 6.95
CA THR A 16 -3.07 -7.68 6.67
C THR A 16 -3.29 -7.51 5.18
N THR A 17 -4.44 -6.95 4.81
CA THR A 17 -4.74 -6.58 3.43
C THR A 17 -4.09 -5.25 3.08
N LEU A 18 -3.89 -4.97 1.80
CA LEU A 18 -3.39 -3.68 1.32
C LEU A 18 -4.27 -2.53 1.82
N LYS A 19 -5.60 -2.67 1.76
CA LYS A 19 -6.53 -1.66 2.29
C LYS A 19 -6.29 -1.37 3.77
N GLN A 20 -6.21 -2.41 4.60
CA GLN A 20 -6.00 -2.24 6.04
C GLN A 20 -4.68 -1.53 6.34
N PHE A 21 -3.61 -1.92 5.65
CA PHE A 21 -2.30 -1.27 5.80
C PHE A 21 -2.38 0.22 5.44
N LEU A 22 -2.95 0.56 4.28
CA LEU A 22 -3.05 1.95 3.81
C LEU A 22 -3.88 2.82 4.77
N LEU A 23 -5.02 2.31 5.25
CA LEU A 23 -5.87 3.04 6.19
C LEU A 23 -5.16 3.26 7.54
N LYS A 24 -4.41 2.25 8.01
CA LYS A 24 -3.64 2.34 9.24
C LYS A 24 -2.51 3.35 9.16
N GLU A 25 -1.83 3.43 8.01
CA GLU A 25 -0.80 4.44 7.74
C GLU A 25 -1.39 5.85 7.50
N GLY A 26 -2.73 6.00 7.52
CA GLY A 26 -3.40 7.29 7.40
C GLY A 26 -3.61 7.77 5.96
N TYR A 27 -3.44 6.90 4.97
CA TYR A 27 -3.69 7.27 3.58
C TYR A 27 -5.18 7.38 3.29
N ARG A 28 -5.53 8.37 2.46
CA ARG A 28 -6.85 8.50 1.85
C ARG A 28 -6.86 7.74 0.53
N LEU A 29 -7.55 6.60 0.48
CA LEU A 29 -7.51 5.67 -0.65
C LEU A 29 -7.93 6.31 -1.97
N GLU A 30 -8.80 7.32 -1.90
CA GLU A 30 -9.27 8.07 -3.07
C GLU A 30 -8.13 8.91 -3.70
N HIS A 31 -7.15 9.33 -2.90
CA HIS A 31 -6.11 10.29 -3.28
C HIS A 31 -4.76 9.63 -3.57
N ILE A 32 -4.69 8.31 -3.60
CA ILE A 32 -3.45 7.57 -3.88
C ILE A 32 -3.59 6.59 -5.03
N ALA A 33 -2.46 6.25 -5.63
CA ALA A 33 -2.25 5.05 -6.42
C ALA A 33 -1.15 4.21 -5.75
N VAL A 34 -1.27 2.89 -5.84
CA VAL A 34 -0.30 1.96 -5.25
C VAL A 34 0.23 1.05 -6.35
N GLU A 35 1.55 1.01 -6.47
CA GLU A 35 2.28 -0.03 -7.17
C GLU A 35 2.73 -1.07 -6.15
N ARG A 36 2.51 -2.34 -6.45
CA ARG A 36 2.97 -3.48 -5.68
C ARG A 36 3.89 -4.32 -6.56
N ASN A 37 5.14 -4.49 -6.16
CA ASN A 37 6.13 -5.34 -6.83
C ASN A 37 6.31 -5.02 -8.34
N GLY A 38 6.18 -3.75 -8.74
CA GLY A 38 6.29 -3.35 -10.15
C GLY A 38 4.97 -3.25 -10.91
N GLU A 39 3.85 -3.63 -10.29
CA GLU A 39 2.53 -3.61 -10.93
C GLU A 39 1.54 -2.71 -10.19
N ILE A 40 0.79 -1.89 -10.93
CA ILE A 40 -0.25 -1.03 -10.32
C ILE A 40 -1.38 -1.90 -9.78
N ALA A 41 -1.60 -1.84 -8.48
CA ALA A 41 -2.69 -2.53 -7.81
C ALA A 41 -4.02 -1.82 -8.12
N PRO A 42 -5.03 -2.51 -8.70
CA PRO A 42 -6.35 -1.91 -8.89
C PRO A 42 -7.02 -1.62 -7.55
N LYS A 43 -7.61 -0.44 -7.39
CA LYS A 43 -8.27 -0.04 -6.12
C LYS A 43 -9.35 -1.03 -5.65
N ALA A 44 -10.04 -1.67 -6.59
CA ALA A 44 -11.05 -2.69 -6.29
C ALA A 44 -10.47 -3.93 -5.61
N GLU A 45 -9.16 -4.20 -5.78
CA GLU A 45 -8.48 -5.37 -5.23
C GLU A 45 -7.78 -5.09 -3.90
N TYR A 46 -7.78 -3.84 -3.40
CA TYR A 46 -7.08 -3.50 -2.16
C TYR A 46 -7.55 -4.32 -0.95
N GLU A 47 -8.82 -4.74 -0.94
CA GLU A 47 -9.39 -5.59 0.12
C GLU A 47 -8.97 -7.05 0.02
N THR A 48 -8.58 -7.52 -1.16
CA THR A 48 -8.26 -8.93 -1.41
C THR A 48 -6.76 -9.18 -1.49
N ILE A 49 -5.96 -8.14 -1.78
CA ILE A 49 -4.51 -8.21 -1.80
C ILE A 49 -4.00 -8.40 -0.37
N MET A 50 -3.45 -9.58 -0.08
CA MET A 50 -2.75 -9.88 1.17
C MET A 50 -1.29 -9.46 1.06
N LEU A 51 -0.83 -8.65 2.02
CA LEU A 51 0.55 -8.20 2.11
C LEU A 51 1.43 -9.21 2.82
N THR A 52 2.69 -9.23 2.42
CA THR A 52 3.74 -10.08 2.96
C THR A 52 5.01 -9.28 3.19
N GLU A 53 5.90 -9.81 4.02
CA GLU A 53 7.20 -9.21 4.29
C GLU A 53 8.13 -9.15 3.07
N ALA A 54 7.76 -9.80 1.95
CA ALA A 54 8.50 -9.79 0.70
C ALA A 54 8.02 -8.68 -0.27
N ASP A 55 6.90 -8.02 0.04
CA ASP A 55 6.33 -7.01 -0.86
C ASP A 55 7.16 -5.72 -0.89
N THR A 56 7.14 -5.06 -2.04
CA THR A 56 7.55 -3.66 -2.22
C THR A 56 6.32 -2.86 -2.66
N LEU A 57 6.00 -1.80 -1.92
CA LEU A 57 4.93 -0.86 -2.25
C LEU A 57 5.52 0.50 -2.61
N GLU A 58 5.09 1.06 -3.73
CA GLU A 58 5.26 2.47 -4.05
C GLU A 58 3.88 3.14 -4.04
N ILE A 59 3.71 4.08 -3.12
CA ILE A 59 2.45 4.78 -2.84
C ILE A 59 2.67 6.24 -3.21
N VAL A 60 1.97 6.68 -4.26
CA VAL A 60 2.00 8.07 -4.71
C VAL A 60 0.69 8.74 -4.37
N SER A 61 0.78 9.95 -3.82
CA SER A 61 -0.37 10.81 -3.52
C SER A 61 -0.55 11.83 -4.64
N PHE A 62 -1.79 11.97 -5.11
CA PHE A 62 -2.13 13.07 -5.99
C PHE A 62 -2.16 14.36 -5.15
N VAL A 63 -1.20 15.25 -5.40
CA VAL A 63 -1.31 16.64 -4.93
C VAL A 63 -2.25 17.35 -5.89
N GLY A 64 -3.41 17.80 -5.40
CA GLY A 64 -4.36 18.55 -6.22
C GLY A 64 -3.68 19.80 -6.77
N GLY A 65 -3.50 19.86 -8.08
CA GLY A 65 -3.01 21.05 -8.76
C GLY A 65 -4.07 22.15 -8.70
N GLY A 66 -3.66 23.33 -8.22
CA GLY A 66 -4.35 24.58 -8.49
C GLY A 66 -3.94 25.11 -9.87
#